data_AF-A0A952V2Z2-F1
#
_entry.id   AF-A0A952V2Z2-F1
#
_cell.length_a   1.000
_cell.length_b   1.000
_cell.length_c   1.000
_cell.angle_alpha   90.00
_cell.angle_beta   90.00
_cell.angle_gamma   90.00
#
_symmetry.space_group_name_H-M   'P 1'
#
loop_
_entity.id
_entity.type
_entity.pdbx_description
1 polymer ?
#
loop_
_entity_poly.entity_id
_entity_poly.type
_entity_poly.pdbx_seq_one_letter_code
_entity_poly.pdbx_strand_id
1 'polypeptide(L)' 'MLTDRFTAKVLGGVVVVMTVLIDVSCFIFTRPEVSHRPTFPLFLLFLSLPMIGAAVYFFRRAKTLKE' A
#
# COMPACT_ATOMS: atom_id res chain seq x y z
N MET A 1 3.14 -4.87 -25.47
CA MET A 1 3.63 -3.79 -24.56
C MET A 1 2.51 -3.03 -23.84
N LEU A 2 1.33 -2.80 -24.43
CA LEU A 2 0.22 -2.12 -23.74
C LEU A 2 -0.32 -2.89 -22.52
N THR A 3 -0.34 -4.23 -22.61
CA THR A 3 -0.80 -5.13 -21.52
C THR A 3 0.11 -5.07 -20.29
N ASP A 4 1.43 -5.05 -20.44
CA ASP A 4 2.37 -5.00 -19.29
C ASP A 4 2.25 -3.69 -18.51
N ARG A 5 1.98 -2.59 -19.22
CA ARG A 5 1.73 -1.29 -18.60
C ARG A 5 0.41 -1.27 -17.85
N PHE A 6 -0.65 -1.80 -18.43
CA PHE A 6 -1.94 -1.89 -17.77
C PHE A 6 -1.86 -2.78 -16.52
N THR A 7 -1.25 -3.95 -16.65
CA THR A 7 -0.99 -4.89 -15.54
C THR A 7 -0.18 -4.23 -14.43
N ALA A 8 0.90 -3.50 -14.74
CA ALA A 8 1.68 -2.79 -13.73
C ALA A 8 0.89 -1.67 -13.02
N LYS A 9 0.03 -0.93 -13.74
CA LYS A 9 -0.86 0.07 -13.11
C LYS A 9 -1.90 -0.57 -12.20
N VAL A 10 -2.52 -1.66 -12.66
CA VAL A 10 -3.53 -2.40 -11.89
C VAL A 10 -2.90 -3.01 -10.64
N LEU A 11 -1.73 -3.64 -10.76
CA LEU A 11 -0.97 -4.16 -9.61
C LEU A 11 -0.62 -3.06 -8.62
N GLY A 12 -0.09 -1.93 -9.08
CA GLY A 12 0.19 -0.79 -8.22
C GLY A 12 -1.06 -0.30 -7.48
N GLY A 13 -2.20 -0.18 -8.18
CA GLY A 13 -3.47 0.23 -7.60
C GLY A 13 -4.01 -0.78 -6.57
N VAL A 14 -3.98 -2.07 -6.90
CA VAL A 14 -4.42 -3.15 -5.98
C VAL A 14 -3.57 -3.16 -4.72
N VAL A 15 -2.25 -3.01 -4.84
CA VAL A 15 -1.36 -2.95 -3.67
C VAL A 15 -1.74 -1.79 -2.77
N VAL A 16 -1.96 -0.58 -3.30
CA VAL A 16 -2.39 0.59 -2.49
C VAL A 16 -3.72 0.33 -1.80
N VAL A 17 -4.72 -0.16 -2.54
CA VAL A 17 -6.07 -0.42 -2.00
C VAL A 17 -5.99 -1.45 -0.87
N MET A 18 -5.26 -2.54 -1.08
CA MET A 18 -5.11 -3.58 -0.06
C MET A 18 -4.36 -3.06 1.17
N THR A 19 -3.32 -2.25 1.00
CA THR A 19 -2.62 -1.63 2.13
C THR A 19 -3.54 -0.74 2.96
N VAL A 20 -4.34 0.12 2.32
CA VAL A 20 -5.30 0.98 3.03
C VAL A 20 -6.36 0.15 3.76
N LEU A 21 -6.88 -0.90 3.11
CA LEU A 21 -7.85 -1.79 3.75
C LEU A 21 -7.27 -2.50 4.98
N ILE A 22 -6.02 -2.95 4.90
CA ILE A 22 -5.31 -3.58 6.03
C ILE A 22 -5.11 -2.56 7.15
N ASP A 23 -4.61 -1.37 6.85
CA ASP A 23 -4.35 -0.33 7.86
C ASP A 23 -5.64 0.08 8.58
N VAL A 24 -6.73 0.33 7.83
CA VAL A 24 -8.04 0.66 8.40
C VAL A 24 -8.60 -0.50 9.23
N SER A 25 -8.47 -1.74 8.75
CA SER A 25 -8.89 -2.93 9.50
C SER A 25 -8.11 -3.04 10.80
N CYS A 26 -6.79 -2.83 10.78
CA CYS A 26 -5.98 -2.81 11.98
C CYS A 26 -6.43 -1.72 12.96
N PHE A 27 -6.81 -0.53 12.50
CA PHE A 27 -7.36 0.51 13.37
C PHE A 27 -8.70 0.13 14.01
N ILE A 28 -9.60 -0.52 13.27
CA ILE A 28 -10.94 -0.88 13.74
C ILE A 28 -10.90 -2.10 14.67
N PHE A 29 -10.11 -3.12 14.33
CA PHE A 29 -10.10 -4.40 15.05
C PHE A 29 -9.06 -4.47 16.18
N THR A 30 -8.10 -3.53 16.24
CA THR A 30 -7.14 -3.49 17.35
C THR A 30 -7.83 -3.03 18.63
N ARG A 31 -7.43 -3.64 19.75
CA ARG A 31 -7.90 -3.23 21.08
C ARG A 31 -7.67 -1.73 21.31
N PRO A 32 -8.65 -1.00 21.87
CA PRO A 32 -8.53 0.44 22.07
C PRO A 32 -7.31 0.83 22.92
N GLU A 33 -6.91 0.00 23.88
CA GLU A 33 -5.71 0.18 24.72
C GLU A 33 -4.39 0.26 23.93
N VAL A 34 -4.36 -0.35 22.75
CA VAL A 34 -3.20 -0.36 21.84
C VAL A 34 -3.38 0.71 20.77
N SER A 35 -4.59 0.88 20.23
CA SER A 35 -4.83 1.88 19.17
C SER A 35 -4.72 3.34 19.64
N HIS A 36 -5.01 3.60 20.92
CA HIS A 36 -4.86 4.94 21.52
C HIS A 36 -3.41 5.29 21.87
N ARG A 37 -2.47 4.33 21.70
CA ARG A 37 -1.05 4.63 21.91
C ARG A 37 -0.54 5.46 20.73
N PRO A 38 0.22 6.54 20.98
CA PRO A 38 0.79 7.36 19.92
C PRO A 38 1.77 6.58 19.02
N THR A 39 2.28 5.43 19.49
CA THR A 39 3.18 4.55 18.75
C THR A 39 2.46 3.64 17.75
N PHE A 40 1.15 3.43 17.89
CA PHE A 40 0.40 2.50 17.04
C PHE A 40 0.27 2.96 15.58
N PRO A 41 -0.04 4.24 15.27
CA PRO A 41 -0.01 4.74 13.90
C PRO A 41 1.38 4.63 13.25
N LEU A 42 2.45 4.86 14.03
CA LEU A 42 3.83 4.73 13.56
C LEU A 42 4.20 3.28 13.23
N PHE A 43 3.73 2.33 14.05
CA PHE A 43 3.92 0.91 13.78
C PHE A 43 3.20 0.47 12.51
N LEU A 44 1.96 0.92 12.30
CA LEU A 44 1.21 0.64 11.08
C LEU A 44 1.87 1.27 9.85
N LEU A 45 2.33 2.52 9.94
CA LEU A 45 3.08 3.17 8.86
C LEU A 45 4.38 2.42 8.52
N PHE A 46 5.09 1.91 9.54
CA PHE A 46 6.28 1.11 9.32
C PHE A 46 5.94 -0.22 8.62
N LEU A 47 4.84 -0.86 9.02
CA LEU A 47 4.36 -2.10 8.40
C LEU A 47 3.87 -1.89 6.96
N SER A 48 3.26 -0.74 6.66
CA SER A 48 2.73 -0.42 5.32
C SER A 48 3.79 0.15 4.37
N LEU A 49 4.92 0.64 4.90
CA LEU A 49 6.03 1.21 4.11
C LEU A 49 6.52 0.32 2.95
N PRO A 50 6.75 -0.99 3.14
CA PRO A 50 7.17 -1.89 2.06
C PRO A 50 6.11 -2.01 0.95
N MET A 51 4.83 -2.02 1.33
CA MET A 51 3.73 -2.13 0.37
C MET A 51 3.55 -0.84 -0.43
N ILE A 52 3.68 0.31 0.23
CA ILE A 52 3.73 1.62 -0.44
C ILE A 52 4.93 1.68 -1.39
N GLY A 53 6.10 1.19 -0.97
CA GLY A 53 7.29 1.07 -1.81
C GLY A 53 7.05 0.20 -3.05
N ALA A 54 6.40 -0.94 -2.89
CA ALA A 54 6.02 -1.83 -3.99
C ALA A 54 5.03 -1.15 -4.96
N ALA A 55 4.01 -0.46 -4.45
CA ALA A 55 3.08 0.31 -5.27
C ALA A 55 3.79 1.39 -6.09
N VAL A 56 4.66 2.18 -5.45
CA VAL A 56 5.47 3.20 -6.12
C VAL A 56 6.37 2.57 -7.19
N TYR A 57 6.98 1.43 -6.90
CA TYR A 57 7.77 0.68 -7.88
C TYR A 57 6.93 0.28 -9.11
N PHE A 58 5.75 -0.30 -8.91
CA PHE A 58 4.86 -0.68 -10.01
C PHE A 58 4.41 0.52 -10.85
N PHE A 59 4.07 1.64 -10.21
CA PHE A 59 3.71 2.86 -10.94
C PHE A 59 4.89 3.46 -11.70
N ARG A 60 6.09 3.47 -11.12
CA ARG A 60 7.31 3.89 -11.81
C ARG A 60 7.60 3.00 -13.01
N ARG A 61 7.52 1.68 -12.85
CA ARG A 61 7.73 0.71 -13.93
C ARG A 61 6.71 0.90 -15.06
N ALA A 62 5.44 1.12 -14.72
CA ALA A 62 4.39 1.44 -15.71
C ALA A 62 4.64 2.75 -16.47
N LYS A 63 5.37 3.71 -15.88
CA LYS A 63 5.76 4.96 -16.52
C LYS A 63 6.98 4.79 -17.44
N THR A 64 7.91 3.90 -17.08
CA THR A 64 9.11 3.60 -17.86
C THR A 64 8.81 2.76 -19.11
N LEU A 65 7.74 1.96 -19.09
CA LEU A 65 7.26 1.16 -20.24
C LEU A 65 6.59 2.04 -21.32
N LYS A 66 7.19 3.18 -21.72
CA LYS A 66 6.67 4.06 -22.77
C LYS A 66 6.65 3.34 -24.15
N GLU A 67 5.69 3.79 -24.96
CA GLU A 67 5.20 3.25 -26.26
C GLU A 67 6.26 2.71 -27.21
#